data_AF-A0A9N9G0K2-F1
#
_entry.id   AF-A0A9N9G0K2-F1
#
_cell.length_a   1.000
_cell.length_b   1.000
_cell.length_c   1.000
_cell.angle_alpha   90.00
_cell.angle_beta   90.00
_cell.angle_gamma   90.00
#
_symmetry.space_group_name_H-M   'P 1'
#
loop_
_entity.id
_entity.type
_entity.pdbx_description
1 polymer ?
#
loop_
_entity_poly.entity_id
_entity_poly.type
_entity_poly.pdbx_seq_one_letter_code
_entity_poly.pdbx_strand_id
1 'polypeptide(L)'
;MESFLSQYGISLKEDEQKYRSIISNKIFLAGSTIIISYPLASFPLSTFNKFRCDQCLKTSNDSTPLRTCSKCQCVYYCSRSCQKSSWVTHHKWLCSNYTKSKGAEDNDEEMLNRVSILIDKFLNDEKLDNKGYLFETFFQLMTHRNDDHVMNLIKFERISTKVHEILKFKKVTKDDLINHLCRFHCNNFTIHDSQLFIYGEGTYPIGSLFNHSCRPNAIVMYDGAIQIIKCIQDISIGDEINISYVDVALDRATRQKLLREKYFFKCQCPRCSSDEPHSGILTKIDQLIEGEECETTKQGSNNEEITTLILSNLLPHLKNNTTKTDYINSLYEIISTLLEQNHLFYISSLSSTTKLFYDQIDLKRWNQSTTLGKYILSIYLLIYPRYHPIIALHLFTLGKCYWNDITGGFESVKEAINILECAKKVLNITHNEGDENKDVIKQVNDLLIMAKKEVSY
;
A
#
# COMPACT_ATOMS: atom_id res chain seq x y z
N MET A 1 -12.63 -20.46 8.69
CA MET A 1 -11.52 -19.82 7.92
C MET A 1 -10.96 -20.64 6.74
N GLU A 2 -10.42 -21.84 6.92
CA GLU A 2 -9.69 -22.58 5.84
C GLU A 2 -10.53 -22.84 4.57
N SER A 3 -11.79 -23.25 4.75
CA SER A 3 -12.74 -23.42 3.64
C SER A 3 -12.99 -22.14 2.84
N PHE A 4 -12.85 -20.97 3.47
CA PHE A 4 -12.93 -19.69 2.75
C PHE A 4 -11.66 -19.46 1.91
N LEU A 5 -10.47 -19.72 2.46
CA LEU A 5 -9.19 -19.55 1.75
C LEU A 5 -9.07 -20.51 0.55
N SER A 6 -9.52 -21.76 0.69
CA SER A 6 -9.41 -22.77 -0.37
C SER A 6 -10.19 -22.41 -1.63
N GLN A 7 -11.30 -21.67 -1.51
CA GLN A 7 -12.08 -21.14 -2.64
C GLN A 7 -11.24 -20.20 -3.54
N TYR A 8 -10.23 -19.55 -2.97
CA TYR A 8 -9.32 -18.67 -3.68
C TYR A 8 -8.07 -19.41 -4.21
N GLY A 9 -7.92 -20.71 -3.92
CA GLY A 9 -6.73 -21.48 -4.28
C GLY A 9 -5.51 -21.11 -3.45
N ILE A 10 -5.72 -20.73 -2.19
CA ILE A 10 -4.67 -20.47 -1.20
C ILE A 10 -4.97 -21.24 0.09
N SER A 11 -3.95 -21.48 0.91
CA SER A 11 -4.11 -22.11 2.23
C SER A 11 -3.13 -21.52 3.23
N LEU A 12 -3.46 -21.71 4.50
CA LEU A 12 -2.57 -21.39 5.61
C LEU A 12 -1.67 -22.60 5.87
N LYS A 13 -0.37 -22.35 6.04
CA LYS A 13 0.63 -23.35 6.43
C LYS A 13 1.31 -22.86 7.70
N GLU A 14 1.45 -23.71 8.71
CA GLU A 14 2.25 -23.39 9.89
C GLU A 14 3.71 -23.18 9.51
N ASP A 15 4.34 -22.20 10.16
CA ASP A 15 5.73 -21.82 9.92
C ASP A 15 6.39 -21.57 11.27
N GLU A 16 7.46 -22.29 11.59
CA GLU A 16 8.12 -22.19 12.91
C GLU A 16 8.70 -20.79 13.17
N GLN A 17 9.10 -20.07 12.12
CA GLN A 17 9.73 -18.75 12.25
C GLN A 17 8.73 -17.61 12.09
N LYS A 18 7.71 -17.79 11.25
CA LYS A 18 6.71 -16.76 10.91
C LYS A 18 5.35 -17.00 11.55
N TYR A 19 5.22 -18.02 12.39
CA TYR A 19 3.97 -18.55 12.96
C TYR A 19 3.05 -19.22 11.91
N ARG A 20 2.73 -18.51 10.83
CA ARG A 20 1.93 -19.00 9.71
C ARG A 20 2.38 -18.35 8.41
N SER A 21 2.05 -18.97 7.28
CA SER A 21 2.30 -18.45 5.94
C SER A 21 1.11 -18.73 5.03
N ILE A 22 0.72 -17.77 4.18
CA ILE A 22 -0.24 -18.02 3.09
C ILE A 22 0.51 -18.61 1.91
N ILE A 23 0.12 -19.81 1.51
CA ILE A 23 0.73 -20.55 0.40
C ILE A 23 -0.24 -20.63 -0.76
N SER A 24 0.30 -20.53 -1.98
CA SER A 24 -0.46 -20.72 -3.20
C SER A 24 -0.71 -22.20 -3.51
N ASN A 25 -1.95 -22.57 -3.82
CA ASN A 25 -2.32 -23.91 -4.26
C ASN A 25 -2.58 -23.99 -5.78
N LYS A 26 -2.36 -22.88 -6.50
CA LYS A 26 -2.45 -22.79 -7.97
C LYS A 26 -1.41 -21.82 -8.50
N ILE A 27 -1.33 -21.68 -9.82
CA ILE A 27 -0.51 -20.63 -10.43
C ILE A 27 -1.33 -19.32 -10.45
N PHE A 28 -0.73 -18.22 -10.00
CA PHE A 28 -1.24 -16.88 -10.23
C PHE A 28 -0.34 -16.15 -11.22
N LEU A 29 -0.92 -15.62 -12.29
CA LEU A 29 -0.19 -14.78 -13.25
C LEU A 29 -0.23 -13.33 -12.79
N ALA A 30 0.85 -12.57 -13.01
CA ALA A 30 0.92 -11.15 -12.64
C ALA A 30 -0.34 -10.37 -13.06
N GLY A 31 -0.96 -9.67 -12.11
CA GLY A 31 -2.19 -8.90 -12.30
C GLY A 31 -3.47 -9.64 -11.91
N SER A 32 -3.37 -10.92 -11.56
CA SER A 32 -4.49 -11.68 -10.97
C SER A 32 -4.82 -11.19 -9.57
N THR A 33 -6.11 -11.16 -9.25
CA THR A 33 -6.56 -11.00 -7.86
C THR A 33 -6.45 -12.33 -7.13
N ILE A 34 -5.72 -12.29 -6.00
CA ILE A 34 -5.52 -13.43 -5.12
C ILE A 34 -6.78 -13.61 -4.26
N ILE A 35 -7.20 -12.54 -3.58
CA ILE A 35 -8.37 -12.57 -2.70
C ILE A 35 -8.96 -11.17 -2.53
N ILE A 36 -10.28 -11.11 -2.32
CA ILE A 36 -11.00 -9.93 -1.89
C ILE A 36 -11.31 -10.07 -0.40
N SER A 37 -10.89 -9.09 0.39
CA SER A 37 -10.99 -9.07 1.84
C SER A 37 -11.89 -7.92 2.28
N TYR A 38 -12.93 -8.23 3.04
CA TYR A 38 -13.82 -7.23 3.64
C TYR A 38 -13.29 -6.81 5.01
N PRO A 39 -13.42 -5.52 5.37
CA PRO A 39 -13.02 -5.07 6.68
C PRO A 39 -14.00 -5.62 7.72
N LEU A 40 -13.47 -5.95 8.90
CA LEU A 40 -14.29 -6.10 10.10
C LEU A 40 -14.89 -4.74 10.46
N ALA A 41 -14.05 -3.70 10.47
CA ALA A 41 -14.45 -2.30 10.53
C ALA A 41 -13.44 -1.43 9.79
N SER A 42 -13.88 -0.24 9.37
CA SER A 42 -13.05 0.78 8.74
C SER A 42 -13.64 2.17 8.98
N PHE A 43 -12.84 3.21 8.84
CA PHE A 43 -13.29 4.61 8.93
C PHE A 43 -12.43 5.54 8.07
N PRO A 44 -12.99 6.66 7.58
CA PRO A 44 -12.19 7.69 6.92
C PRO A 44 -11.41 8.50 7.97
N LEU A 45 -10.17 8.85 7.65
CA LEU A 45 -9.39 9.76 8.49
C LEU A 45 -10.11 11.12 8.58
N SER A 46 -9.88 11.82 9.69
CA SER A 46 -10.56 13.09 10.01
C SER A 46 -10.41 14.16 8.92
N THR A 47 -9.27 14.19 8.22
CA THR A 47 -9.00 15.07 7.08
C THR A 47 -9.87 14.75 5.85
N PHE A 48 -10.36 13.51 5.73
CA PHE A 48 -11.10 13.01 4.57
C PHE A 48 -12.58 12.72 4.87
N ASN A 49 -13.05 12.87 6.10
CA ASN A 49 -14.39 12.47 6.53
C ASN A 49 -15.54 13.14 5.73
N LYS A 50 -15.35 14.35 5.21
CA LYS A 50 -16.32 15.07 4.36
C LYS A 50 -16.32 14.60 2.91
N PHE A 51 -15.26 13.93 2.47
CA PHE A 51 -15.04 13.53 1.07
C PHE A 51 -15.25 12.04 0.84
N ARG A 52 -15.35 11.25 1.91
CA ARG A 52 -15.43 9.79 1.88
C ARG A 52 -16.67 9.31 2.64
N CYS A 53 -17.38 8.33 2.09
CA CYS A 53 -18.53 7.70 2.76
C CYS A 53 -18.08 6.97 4.04
N ASP A 54 -18.71 7.25 5.17
CA ASP A 54 -18.39 6.66 6.48
C ASP A 54 -18.53 5.12 6.54
N GLN A 55 -19.35 4.55 5.65
CA GLN A 55 -19.58 3.10 5.59
C GLN A 55 -18.68 2.38 4.57
N CYS A 56 -18.56 2.91 3.36
CA CYS A 56 -17.89 2.20 2.25
C CYS A 56 -16.63 2.90 1.76
N LEU A 57 -16.27 4.05 2.32
CA LEU A 57 -15.13 4.90 1.98
C LEU A 57 -15.01 5.34 0.52
N LYS A 58 -15.98 5.03 -0.36
CA LYS A 58 -16.03 5.60 -1.71
C LYS A 58 -16.26 7.11 -1.65
N THR A 59 -15.65 7.84 -2.58
CA THR A 59 -15.97 9.27 -2.79
C THR A 59 -17.37 9.44 -3.37
N SER A 60 -17.88 10.68 -3.33
CA SER A 60 -18.97 11.08 -4.21
C SER A 60 -18.44 11.43 -5.59
N ASN A 61 -19.15 11.01 -6.64
CA ASN A 61 -19.00 11.59 -7.96
C ASN A 61 -19.49 13.05 -7.92
N ASP A 62 -18.94 13.94 -8.76
CA ASP A 62 -19.30 15.38 -8.81
C ASP A 62 -20.81 15.64 -8.94
N SER A 63 -21.54 14.69 -9.52
CA SER A 63 -22.99 14.76 -9.73
C SER A 63 -23.84 14.34 -8.53
N THR A 64 -23.28 13.72 -7.48
CA THR A 64 -24.02 13.26 -6.30
C THR A 64 -23.24 13.45 -5.00
N PRO A 65 -23.32 14.62 -4.33
CA PRO A 65 -22.57 14.87 -3.10
C PRO A 65 -22.97 13.93 -1.96
N LEU A 66 -22.02 13.69 -1.04
CA LEU A 66 -22.28 12.90 0.16
C LEU A 66 -23.32 13.59 1.06
N ARG A 67 -24.14 12.78 1.74
CA ARG A 67 -25.19 13.25 2.64
C ARG A 67 -24.77 13.09 4.09
N THR A 68 -24.82 14.18 4.86
CA THR A 68 -24.50 14.13 6.29
C THR A 68 -25.59 13.43 7.10
N CYS A 69 -25.21 12.74 8.19
CA CYS A 69 -26.17 12.33 9.22
C CYS A 69 -26.88 13.57 9.80
N SER A 70 -28.21 13.57 9.82
CA SER A 70 -29.00 14.71 10.31
C SER A 70 -28.91 14.90 11.83
N LYS A 71 -28.59 13.83 12.58
CA LYS A 71 -28.50 13.88 14.05
C LYS A 71 -27.17 14.43 14.54
N CYS A 72 -26.04 13.81 14.18
CA CYS A 72 -24.73 14.27 14.64
C CYS A 72 -24.08 15.34 13.75
N GLN A 73 -24.42 15.37 12.46
CA GLN A 73 -23.77 16.22 11.45
C GLN A 73 -22.24 16.01 11.32
N CYS A 74 -21.73 14.84 11.73
CA CYS A 74 -20.29 14.55 11.76
C CYS A 74 -19.84 13.52 10.71
N VAL A 75 -20.74 12.66 10.22
CA VAL A 75 -20.42 11.59 9.27
C VAL A 75 -21.26 11.71 8.00
N TYR A 76 -20.71 11.23 6.88
CA TYR A 76 -21.23 11.46 5.53
C TYR A 76 -21.45 10.14 4.78
N TYR A 77 -22.49 10.05 3.96
CA TYR A 77 -22.87 8.82 3.26
C TYR A 77 -23.15 9.06 1.77
N CYS A 78 -22.66 8.16 0.91
CA CYS A 78 -22.96 8.21 -0.53
C CYS A 78 -24.40 7.80 -0.86
N SER A 79 -25.06 7.04 0.02
CA SER A 79 -26.41 6.52 -0.23
C SER A 79 -27.19 6.25 1.06
N ARG A 80 -28.51 6.18 0.94
CA ARG A 80 -29.39 5.71 2.05
C ARG A 80 -29.07 4.27 2.47
N SER A 81 -28.57 3.44 1.55
CA SER A 81 -28.13 2.06 1.86
C SER A 81 -26.93 2.09 2.80
N CYS A 82 -25.90 2.88 2.47
CA CYS A 82 -24.73 3.07 3.34
C CYS A 82 -25.09 3.65 4.71
N GLN A 83 -25.99 4.63 4.75
CA GLN A 83 -26.47 5.20 6.02
C GLN A 83 -27.17 4.14 6.90
N LYS A 84 -28.04 3.30 6.32
CA LYS A 84 -28.71 2.21 7.04
C LYS A 84 -27.71 1.17 7.54
N SER A 85 -26.76 0.77 6.70
CA SER A 85 -25.70 -0.18 7.05
C SER A 85 -24.82 0.34 8.20
N SER A 86 -24.37 1.60 8.12
CA SER A 86 -23.60 2.24 9.19
C SER A 86 -24.40 2.30 10.49
N TRP A 87 -25.69 2.67 10.43
CA TRP A 87 -26.58 2.69 11.60
C TRP A 87 -26.66 1.35 12.31
N VAL A 88 -26.83 0.26 11.56
CA VAL A 88 -26.96 -1.10 12.13
C VAL A 88 -25.62 -1.63 12.63
N THR A 89 -24.50 -1.27 11.99
CA THR A 89 -23.18 -1.81 12.35
C THR A 89 -22.58 -1.11 13.57
N HIS A 90 -22.51 0.23 13.58
CA HIS A 90 -21.78 0.97 14.61
C HIS A 90 -22.38 2.35 14.93
N HIS A 91 -22.92 3.07 13.94
CA HIS A 91 -23.25 4.48 14.10
C HIS A 91 -24.40 4.74 15.07
N LYS A 92 -25.37 3.82 15.23
CA LYS A 92 -26.45 3.99 16.23
C LYS A 92 -25.92 4.24 17.64
N TRP A 93 -24.84 3.58 18.02
CA TRP A 93 -24.23 3.67 19.35
C TRP A 93 -23.27 4.86 19.47
N LEU A 94 -22.62 5.25 18.37
CA LEU A 94 -21.63 6.33 18.36
C LEU A 94 -22.23 7.71 18.06
N CYS A 95 -23.39 7.77 17.41
CA CYS A 95 -23.96 9.01 16.88
C CYS A 95 -24.15 10.10 17.94
N SER A 96 -24.53 9.76 19.17
CA SER A 96 -24.72 10.77 20.23
C SER A 96 -23.40 11.28 20.81
N ASN A 97 -22.30 10.54 20.63
CA ASN A 97 -20.99 10.85 21.19
C ASN A 97 -20.09 11.61 20.19
N TYR A 98 -20.47 11.66 18.92
CA TYR A 98 -19.80 12.51 17.94
C TYR A 98 -20.11 13.98 18.24
N THR A 99 -19.06 14.77 18.51
CA THR A 99 -19.15 16.22 18.75
C THR A 99 -18.76 16.98 17.49
N LYS A 100 -19.50 18.05 17.16
CA LYS A 100 -19.28 18.88 15.95
C LYS A 100 -17.88 19.52 15.90
N SER A 101 -17.24 19.68 17.06
CA SER A 101 -15.87 20.15 17.22
C SER A 101 -15.00 18.97 17.67
N LYS A 102 -14.24 18.37 16.76
CA LYS A 102 -13.10 17.57 17.18
C LYS A 102 -11.86 18.00 16.41
N GLY A 103 -10.82 18.33 17.17
CA GLY A 103 -9.44 18.16 16.74
C GLY A 103 -9.14 16.67 16.51
N ALA A 104 -7.86 16.32 16.31
CA ALA A 104 -7.45 14.97 15.97
C ALA A 104 -8.13 13.89 16.84
N GLU A 105 -9.02 13.10 16.25
CA GLU A 105 -9.57 11.89 16.88
C GLU A 105 -8.46 10.86 17.04
N ASP A 106 -8.46 10.13 18.16
CA ASP A 106 -7.56 9.00 18.36
C ASP A 106 -8.07 7.84 17.49
N ASN A 107 -7.34 7.51 16.41
CA ASN A 107 -7.67 6.44 15.48
C ASN A 107 -7.88 5.09 16.19
N ASP A 108 -7.11 4.83 17.26
CA ASP A 108 -7.23 3.61 18.05
C ASP A 108 -8.60 3.54 18.75
N GLU A 109 -9.10 4.66 19.27
CA GLU A 109 -10.41 4.75 19.89
C GLU A 109 -11.53 4.57 18.85
N GLU A 110 -11.41 5.18 17.67
CA GLU A 110 -12.39 5.05 16.60
C GLU A 110 -12.47 3.60 16.08
N MET A 111 -11.34 2.93 15.89
CA MET A 111 -11.32 1.52 15.51
C MET A 111 -11.94 0.64 16.61
N LEU A 112 -11.52 0.84 17.85
CA LEU A 112 -11.98 0.04 18.98
C LEU A 112 -13.50 0.18 19.18
N ASN A 113 -14.03 1.40 19.05
CA ASN A 113 -15.47 1.66 19.08
C ASN A 113 -16.22 0.80 18.05
N ARG A 114 -15.79 0.84 16.78
CA ARG A 114 -16.48 0.14 15.68
C ARG A 114 -16.36 -1.38 15.81
N VAL A 115 -15.15 -1.89 16.03
CA VAL A 115 -14.87 -3.33 16.11
C VAL A 115 -15.56 -3.95 17.32
N SER A 116 -15.49 -3.32 18.49
CA SER A 116 -16.02 -3.91 19.74
C SER A 116 -17.54 -4.00 19.75
N ILE A 117 -18.26 -3.06 19.08
CA ILE A 117 -19.70 -3.18 18.87
C ILE A 117 -20.04 -4.44 18.05
N LEU A 118 -19.27 -4.70 16.98
CA LEU A 118 -19.49 -5.86 16.13
C LEU A 118 -19.14 -7.16 16.85
N ILE A 119 -18.06 -7.16 17.64
CA ILE A 119 -17.66 -8.32 18.45
C ILE A 119 -18.70 -8.62 19.53
N ASP A 120 -19.19 -7.61 20.26
CA ASP A 120 -20.21 -7.85 21.28
C ASP A 120 -21.47 -8.47 20.65
N LYS A 121 -21.91 -7.99 19.47
CA LYS A 121 -23.01 -8.63 18.72
C LYS A 121 -22.70 -10.07 18.34
N PHE A 122 -21.50 -10.34 17.82
CA PHE A 122 -21.06 -11.69 17.43
C PHE A 122 -21.07 -12.65 18.62
N LEU A 123 -20.51 -12.24 19.75
CA LEU A 123 -20.49 -13.04 20.95
C LEU A 123 -21.90 -13.28 21.50
N ASN A 124 -22.86 -12.41 21.24
CA ASN A 124 -24.27 -12.55 21.65
C ASN A 124 -25.14 -13.33 20.65
N ASP A 125 -24.53 -14.07 19.71
CA ASP A 125 -25.21 -14.88 18.69
C ASP A 125 -26.20 -14.07 17.83
N GLU A 126 -25.99 -12.76 17.72
CA GLU A 126 -26.76 -11.94 16.79
C GLU A 126 -26.38 -12.33 15.36
N LYS A 127 -27.38 -12.53 14.50
CA LYS A 127 -27.14 -12.91 13.09
C LYS A 127 -26.25 -11.86 12.41
N LEU A 128 -25.04 -12.28 12.06
CA LEU A 128 -24.08 -11.51 11.28
C LEU A 128 -23.96 -12.16 9.90
N ASP A 129 -24.32 -11.40 8.87
CA ASP A 129 -24.39 -11.83 7.46
C ASP A 129 -23.20 -12.69 7.02
N ASN A 130 -23.30 -14.02 7.01
CA ASN A 130 -22.32 -15.00 6.47
C ASN A 130 -20.81 -14.65 6.62
N LYS A 131 -20.46 -13.87 7.65
CA LYS A 131 -19.14 -13.25 7.85
C LYS A 131 -18.45 -13.76 9.11
N GLY A 132 -18.92 -14.88 9.67
CA GLY A 132 -18.33 -15.51 10.86
C GLY A 132 -16.83 -15.75 10.72
N TYR A 133 -16.38 -16.08 9.50
CA TYR A 133 -14.96 -16.26 9.20
C TYR A 133 -14.09 -15.03 9.52
N LEU A 134 -14.61 -13.79 9.41
CA LEU A 134 -13.87 -12.58 9.77
C LEU A 134 -13.61 -12.51 11.27
N PHE A 135 -14.60 -12.88 12.08
CA PHE A 135 -14.50 -12.89 13.54
C PHE A 135 -13.59 -14.03 14.00
N GLU A 136 -13.79 -15.24 13.47
CA GLU A 136 -12.92 -16.39 13.72
C GLU A 136 -11.45 -16.05 13.45
N THR A 137 -11.15 -15.48 12.28
CA THR A 137 -9.80 -15.08 11.94
C THR A 137 -9.31 -13.93 12.82
N PHE A 138 -10.16 -12.94 13.13
CA PHE A 138 -9.80 -11.82 13.99
C PHE A 138 -9.30 -12.30 15.36
N PHE A 139 -9.96 -13.27 15.98
CA PHE A 139 -9.55 -13.80 17.29
C PHE A 139 -8.20 -14.55 17.24
N GLN A 140 -7.79 -15.03 16.06
CA GLN A 140 -6.52 -15.71 15.82
C GLN A 140 -5.38 -14.77 15.40
N LEU A 141 -5.63 -13.46 15.30
CA LEU A 141 -4.57 -12.51 14.98
C LEU A 141 -3.69 -12.26 16.21
N MET A 142 -2.39 -12.17 15.95
CA MET A 142 -1.35 -11.92 16.94
C MET A 142 -1.59 -10.59 17.66
N THR A 143 -1.28 -10.53 18.95
CA THR A 143 -1.40 -9.31 19.74
C THR A 143 -0.05 -8.74 20.16
N HIS A 144 0.98 -9.59 20.30
CA HIS A 144 2.28 -9.22 20.91
C HIS A 144 2.14 -8.50 22.25
N ARG A 145 1.04 -8.68 22.99
CA ARG A 145 0.75 -7.94 24.22
C ARG A 145 1.86 -8.05 25.27
N ASN A 146 2.52 -9.21 25.34
CA ASN A 146 3.61 -9.46 26.28
C ASN A 146 4.94 -8.81 25.84
N ASP A 147 5.09 -8.52 24.55
CA ASP A 147 6.28 -7.91 23.96
C ASP A 147 6.12 -6.38 23.79
N ASP A 148 4.90 -5.87 23.97
CA ASP A 148 4.53 -4.47 23.72
C ASP A 148 5.15 -3.50 24.74
N HIS A 149 5.33 -2.25 24.31
CA HIS A 149 5.86 -1.20 25.16
C HIS A 149 4.88 -0.82 26.26
N VAL A 150 5.37 -0.67 27.49
CA VAL A 150 4.55 -0.29 28.67
C VAL A 150 3.72 0.99 28.42
N MET A 151 4.29 1.96 27.70
CA MET A 151 3.58 3.20 27.35
C MET A 151 2.36 2.98 26.44
N ASN A 152 2.44 2.02 25.51
CA ASN A 152 1.31 1.62 24.67
C ASN A 152 0.23 0.97 25.54
N LEU A 153 0.59 0.06 26.45
CA LEU A 153 -0.36 -0.59 27.34
C LEU A 153 -1.10 0.40 28.25
N ILE A 154 -0.41 1.43 28.77
CA ILE A 154 -1.03 2.52 29.54
C ILE A 154 -2.03 3.30 28.66
N LYS A 155 -1.65 3.63 27.41
CA LYS A 155 -2.56 4.27 26.45
C LYS A 155 -3.80 3.39 26.22
N PHE A 156 -3.59 2.10 26.00
CA PHE A 156 -4.65 1.14 25.70
C PHE A 156 -5.61 0.94 26.87
N GLU A 157 -5.11 0.92 28.09
CA GLU A 157 -5.94 0.85 29.28
C GLU A 157 -6.87 2.08 29.41
N ARG A 158 -6.34 3.28 29.16
CA ARG A 158 -7.11 4.52 29.21
C ARG A 158 -8.23 4.52 28.17
N ILE A 159 -7.92 4.15 26.92
CA ILE A 159 -8.91 4.05 25.84
C ILE A 159 -9.96 2.99 26.18
N SER A 160 -9.54 1.80 26.60
CA SER A 160 -10.43 0.68 26.93
C SER A 160 -11.41 1.03 28.05
N THR A 161 -10.95 1.73 29.09
CA THR A 161 -11.80 2.19 30.19
C THR A 161 -12.90 3.11 29.67
N LYS A 162 -12.52 4.13 28.89
CA LYS A 162 -13.46 5.08 28.30
C LYS A 162 -14.49 4.40 27.40
N VAL A 163 -14.04 3.51 26.50
CA VAL A 163 -14.92 2.82 25.54
C VAL A 163 -15.88 1.88 26.27
N HIS A 164 -15.41 1.14 27.27
CA HIS A 164 -16.23 0.24 28.07
C HIS A 164 -17.35 0.99 28.83
N GLU A 165 -17.03 2.14 29.42
CA GLU A 165 -18.01 2.98 30.15
C GLU A 165 -19.09 3.56 29.24
N ILE A 166 -18.70 4.00 28.03
CA ILE A 166 -19.61 4.62 27.06
C ILE A 166 -20.53 3.58 26.41
N LEU A 167 -19.98 2.45 25.96
CA LEU A 167 -20.71 1.49 25.13
C LEU A 167 -21.43 0.40 25.93
N LYS A 168 -21.01 0.15 27.19
CA LYS A 168 -21.66 -0.79 28.11
C LYS A 168 -21.96 -2.15 27.47
N PHE A 169 -20.90 -2.82 27.01
CA PHE A 169 -20.97 -4.11 26.35
C PHE A 169 -21.57 -5.20 27.25
N LYS A 170 -22.16 -6.23 26.65
CA LYS A 170 -22.75 -7.36 27.38
C LYS A 170 -21.73 -8.46 27.68
N LYS A 171 -20.85 -8.75 26.72
CA LYS A 171 -19.89 -9.87 26.77
C LYS A 171 -18.43 -9.43 26.65
N VAL A 172 -18.16 -8.27 26.05
CA VAL A 172 -16.79 -7.75 25.89
C VAL A 172 -16.29 -7.10 27.18
N THR A 173 -15.20 -7.58 27.74
CA THR A 173 -14.58 -7.05 28.96
C THR A 173 -13.56 -5.95 28.65
N LYS A 174 -13.15 -5.16 29.66
CA LYS A 174 -12.04 -4.19 29.51
C LYS A 174 -10.73 -4.86 29.09
N ASP A 175 -10.45 -6.09 29.54
CA ASP A 175 -9.23 -6.80 29.13
C ASP A 175 -9.28 -7.22 27.65
N ASP A 176 -10.45 -7.64 27.16
CA ASP A 176 -10.67 -7.92 25.73
C ASP A 176 -10.39 -6.68 24.89
N LEU A 177 -10.84 -5.51 25.33
CA LEU A 177 -10.59 -4.23 24.64
C LEU A 177 -9.09 -3.91 24.55
N ILE A 178 -8.33 -4.14 25.63
CA ILE A 178 -6.87 -3.96 25.63
C ILE A 178 -6.23 -4.95 24.64
N ASN A 179 -6.65 -6.22 24.66
CA ASN A 179 -6.17 -7.22 23.70
C ASN A 179 -6.50 -6.83 22.25
N HIS A 180 -7.66 -6.24 21.98
CA HIS A 180 -8.03 -5.76 20.65
C HIS A 180 -7.16 -4.59 20.21
N LEU A 181 -6.82 -3.65 21.10
CA LEU A 181 -5.89 -2.56 20.77
C LEU A 181 -4.48 -3.07 20.43
N CYS A 182 -3.95 -4.02 21.22
CA CYS A 182 -2.69 -4.69 20.89
C CYS A 182 -2.75 -5.39 19.52
N ARG A 183 -3.88 -6.03 19.22
CA ARG A 183 -4.12 -6.64 17.90
C ARG A 183 -4.14 -5.60 16.78
N PHE A 184 -4.82 -4.47 16.94
CA PHE A 184 -4.84 -3.41 15.92
C PHE A 184 -3.46 -2.87 15.63
N HIS A 185 -2.64 -2.68 16.67
CA HIS A 185 -1.30 -2.09 16.57
C HIS A 185 -0.40 -2.80 15.54
N CYS A 186 -0.52 -4.13 15.46
CA CYS A 186 0.29 -4.96 14.57
C CYS A 186 -0.47 -5.57 13.37
N ASN A 187 -1.79 -5.37 13.24
CA ASN A 187 -2.59 -6.00 12.17
C ASN A 187 -3.44 -5.04 11.33
N ASN A 188 -3.65 -3.78 11.75
CA ASN A 188 -4.47 -2.83 10.99
C ASN A 188 -3.75 -2.31 9.74
N PHE A 189 -4.55 -1.95 8.75
CA PHE A 189 -4.08 -1.41 7.49
C PHE A 189 -4.50 0.05 7.34
N THR A 190 -3.58 0.86 6.81
CA THR A 190 -3.94 2.13 6.19
C THR A 190 -4.61 1.86 4.84
N ILE A 191 -5.66 2.61 4.57
CA ILE A 191 -6.45 2.53 3.34
C ILE A 191 -6.08 3.73 2.48
N HIS A 192 -5.73 3.47 1.23
CA HIS A 192 -5.31 4.49 0.28
C HIS A 192 -6.11 4.43 -1.02
N ASP A 193 -6.07 5.51 -1.78
CA ASP A 193 -6.71 5.57 -3.10
C ASP A 193 -5.82 4.98 -4.20
N SER A 194 -6.29 5.09 -5.44
CA SER A 194 -5.61 4.65 -6.64
C SER A 194 -4.33 5.45 -6.97
N GLN A 195 -4.05 6.52 -6.21
CA GLN A 195 -2.82 7.29 -6.29
C GLN A 195 -1.95 7.10 -5.04
N LEU A 196 -2.30 6.14 -4.17
CA LEU A 196 -1.63 5.81 -2.91
C LEU A 196 -1.75 6.88 -1.81
N PHE A 197 -2.67 7.83 -1.93
CA PHE A 197 -2.97 8.77 -0.84
C PHE A 197 -3.83 8.09 0.23
N ILE A 198 -3.33 8.10 1.47
CA ILE A 198 -4.01 7.49 2.61
C ILE A 198 -5.22 8.35 2.99
N TYR A 199 -6.41 7.73 3.04
CA TYR A 199 -7.65 8.39 3.41
C TYR A 199 -8.42 7.70 4.54
N GLY A 200 -7.99 6.52 4.98
CA GLY A 200 -8.71 5.74 5.99
C GLY A 200 -7.85 4.70 6.70
N GLU A 201 -8.47 4.01 7.64
CA GLU A 201 -7.90 2.86 8.35
C GLU A 201 -8.93 1.73 8.43
N GLY A 202 -8.48 0.48 8.43
CA GLY A 202 -9.35 -0.68 8.56
C GLY A 202 -8.68 -1.89 9.20
N THR A 203 -9.50 -2.68 9.90
CA THR A 203 -9.14 -4.01 10.40
C THR A 203 -9.57 -5.04 9.37
N TYR A 204 -8.61 -5.74 8.75
CA TYR A 204 -8.86 -6.72 7.69
C TYR A 204 -8.33 -8.10 8.09
N PRO A 205 -9.11 -8.91 8.84
CA PRO A 205 -8.60 -10.16 9.40
C PRO A 205 -7.97 -11.12 8.38
N ILE A 206 -8.57 -11.23 7.19
CA ILE A 206 -8.03 -12.05 6.10
C ILE A 206 -6.76 -11.44 5.51
N GLY A 207 -6.71 -10.12 5.35
CA GLY A 207 -5.52 -9.42 4.86
C GLY A 207 -4.33 -9.56 5.81
N SER A 208 -4.58 -9.56 7.11
CA SER A 208 -3.56 -9.73 8.17
C SER A 208 -2.96 -11.16 8.24
N LEU A 209 -3.39 -12.08 7.37
CA LEU A 209 -2.78 -13.40 7.25
C LEU A 209 -1.51 -13.40 6.37
N PHE A 210 -1.37 -12.41 5.49
CA PHE A 210 -0.27 -12.34 4.52
C PHE A 210 0.98 -11.75 5.15
N ASN A 211 2.07 -12.52 5.17
CA ASN A 211 3.33 -12.09 5.76
C ASN A 211 4.05 -11.00 4.98
N HIS A 212 5.04 -10.41 5.64
CA HIS A 212 5.91 -9.40 5.08
C HIS A 212 7.03 -9.98 4.19
N SER A 213 7.35 -9.27 3.12
CA SER A 213 8.64 -9.32 2.43
C SER A 213 9.07 -7.91 1.98
N CYS A 214 10.36 -7.57 2.09
CA CYS A 214 10.91 -6.34 1.49
C CYS A 214 11.06 -6.44 -0.04
N ARG A 215 10.78 -7.63 -0.61
CA ARG A 215 10.62 -7.87 -2.05
C ARG A 215 9.29 -8.62 -2.27
N PRO A 216 8.15 -7.94 -2.10
CA PRO A 216 6.87 -8.62 -2.08
C PRO A 216 6.49 -9.17 -3.46
N ASN A 217 5.70 -10.25 -3.49
CA ASN A 217 5.11 -10.79 -4.72
C ASN A 217 3.62 -10.42 -4.90
N ALA A 218 3.01 -9.83 -3.87
CA ALA A 218 1.67 -9.28 -3.93
C ALA A 218 1.61 -7.83 -3.40
N ILE A 219 0.57 -7.11 -3.78
CA ILE A 219 0.28 -5.75 -3.31
C ILE A 219 -1.16 -5.67 -2.82
N VAL A 220 -1.40 -4.75 -1.89
CA VAL A 220 -2.72 -4.43 -1.38
C VAL A 220 -3.24 -3.19 -2.11
N MET A 221 -4.43 -3.30 -2.69
CA MET A 221 -5.17 -2.20 -3.30
C MET A 221 -6.56 -2.10 -2.65
N TYR A 222 -7.29 -1.02 -2.91
CA TYR A 222 -8.61 -0.80 -2.33
C TYR A 222 -9.64 -0.33 -3.37
N ASP A 223 -10.90 -0.69 -3.16
CA ASP A 223 -12.06 -0.06 -3.81
C ASP A 223 -13.01 0.43 -2.70
N GLY A 224 -12.90 1.71 -2.36
CA GLY A 224 -13.38 2.20 -1.07
C GLY A 224 -12.83 1.37 0.10
N ALA A 225 -13.71 0.82 0.94
CA ALA A 225 -13.33 0.01 2.10
C ALA A 225 -13.00 -1.45 1.76
N ILE A 226 -13.13 -1.89 0.51
CA ILE A 226 -12.87 -3.29 0.14
C ILE A 226 -11.39 -3.44 -0.19
N GLN A 227 -10.71 -4.39 0.47
CA GLN A 227 -9.31 -4.70 0.22
C GLN A 227 -9.18 -5.74 -0.89
N ILE A 228 -8.27 -5.49 -1.83
CA ILE A 228 -8.00 -6.34 -3.00
C ILE A 228 -6.51 -6.69 -2.97
N ILE A 229 -6.18 -7.98 -2.78
CA ILE A 229 -4.79 -8.44 -2.77
C ILE A 229 -4.47 -9.01 -4.15
N LYS A 230 -3.43 -8.48 -4.79
CA LYS A 230 -3.10 -8.75 -6.19
C LYS A 230 -1.68 -9.19 -6.35
N CYS A 231 -1.42 -10.16 -7.22
CA CYS A 231 -0.05 -10.55 -7.52
C CYS A 231 0.59 -9.54 -8.48
N ILE A 232 1.82 -9.14 -8.18
CA ILE A 232 2.63 -8.21 -8.99
C ILE A 232 3.77 -8.93 -9.71
N GLN A 233 3.74 -10.26 -9.71
CA GLN A 233 4.59 -11.17 -10.45
C GLN A 233 3.89 -12.54 -10.50
N ASP A 234 4.38 -13.44 -11.34
CA ASP A 234 3.87 -14.81 -11.33
C ASP A 234 4.23 -15.51 -10.01
N ILE A 235 3.29 -16.30 -9.49
CA ILE A 235 3.40 -17.06 -8.24
C ILE A 235 3.09 -18.51 -8.55
N SER A 236 4.01 -19.41 -8.22
CA SER A 236 3.90 -20.85 -8.47
C SER A 236 3.12 -21.55 -7.36
N ILE A 237 2.71 -22.79 -7.62
CA ILE A 237 2.13 -23.66 -6.58
C ILE A 237 3.20 -23.91 -5.50
N GLY A 238 2.83 -23.75 -4.24
CA GLY A 238 3.73 -23.92 -3.10
C GLY A 238 4.48 -22.65 -2.68
N ASP A 239 4.46 -21.59 -3.49
CA ASP A 239 5.10 -20.31 -3.13
C ASP A 239 4.31 -19.62 -2.00
N GLU A 240 5.04 -19.01 -1.06
CA GLU A 240 4.46 -18.09 -0.09
C GLU A 240 4.04 -16.78 -0.76
N ILE A 241 2.83 -16.33 -0.46
CA ILE A 241 2.30 -15.04 -0.89
C ILE A 241 2.54 -14.01 0.20
N ASN A 242 3.24 -12.94 -0.14
CA ASN A 242 3.68 -11.91 0.81
C ASN A 242 3.44 -10.50 0.26
N ILE A 243 3.17 -9.59 1.18
CA ILE A 243 2.96 -8.16 0.95
C ILE A 243 4.06 -7.36 1.66
N SER A 244 4.13 -6.04 1.45
CA SER A 244 5.02 -5.19 2.26
C SER A 244 4.25 -4.51 3.39
N TYR A 245 4.86 -4.44 4.58
CA TYR A 245 4.31 -3.78 5.77
C TYR A 245 4.89 -2.38 5.99
N VAL A 246 6.00 -2.10 5.30
CA VAL A 246 6.78 -0.86 5.36
C VAL A 246 7.07 -0.41 3.93
N ASP A 247 7.44 0.85 3.75
CA ASP A 247 7.95 1.28 2.44
C ASP A 247 9.28 0.58 2.14
N VAL A 248 9.37 -0.06 0.98
CA VAL A 248 10.57 -0.78 0.55
C VAL A 248 11.66 0.19 0.07
N ALA A 249 11.36 1.47 -0.17
CA ALA A 249 12.38 2.48 -0.46
C ALA A 249 13.27 2.86 0.73
N LEU A 250 12.84 2.57 1.96
CA LEU A 250 13.65 2.77 3.16
C LEU A 250 14.89 1.86 3.15
N ASP A 251 15.98 2.28 3.82
CA ASP A 251 17.18 1.48 3.95
C ASP A 251 16.95 0.25 4.84
N ARG A 252 17.85 -0.74 4.76
CA ARG A 252 17.69 -2.00 5.49
C ARG A 252 17.58 -1.79 7.00
N ALA A 253 18.37 -0.90 7.59
CA ALA A 253 18.37 -0.69 9.03
C ALA A 253 17.05 -0.07 9.48
N THR A 254 16.54 0.92 8.76
CA THR A 254 15.23 1.54 9.02
C THR A 254 14.09 0.54 8.84
N ARG A 255 14.07 -0.25 7.76
CA ARG A 255 13.04 -1.30 7.56
C ARG A 255 13.05 -2.30 8.71
N GLN A 256 14.22 -2.81 9.10
CA GLN A 256 14.35 -3.77 10.21
C GLN A 256 13.94 -3.16 11.55
N LYS A 257 14.27 -1.89 11.79
CA LYS A 257 13.84 -1.15 12.99
C LYS A 257 12.32 -1.07 13.06
N LEU A 258 11.66 -0.58 12.01
CA LEU A 258 10.20 -0.46 11.94
C LEU A 258 9.51 -1.81 12.10
N LEU A 259 10.04 -2.87 11.47
CA LEU A 259 9.48 -4.22 11.57
C LEU A 259 9.61 -4.79 12.97
N ARG A 260 10.74 -4.57 13.65
CA ARG A 260 10.95 -4.99 15.03
C ARG A 260 10.09 -4.21 16.02
N GLU A 261 9.98 -2.89 15.86
CA GLU A 261 9.26 -2.01 16.79
C GLU A 261 7.74 -2.17 16.68
N LYS A 262 7.20 -2.37 15.47
CA LYS A 262 5.75 -2.47 15.24
C LYS A 262 5.22 -3.90 15.15
N TYR A 263 6.01 -4.82 14.59
CA TYR A 263 5.58 -6.19 14.28
C TYR A 263 6.43 -7.27 14.98
N PHE A 264 7.39 -6.88 15.82
CA PHE A 264 8.11 -7.77 16.74
C PHE A 264 8.89 -8.92 16.05
N PHE A 265 9.32 -8.73 14.80
CA PHE A 265 10.13 -9.73 14.09
C PHE A 265 11.31 -9.10 13.33
N LYS A 266 12.32 -9.93 13.04
CA LYS A 266 13.45 -9.60 12.15
C LYS A 266 13.18 -10.17 10.77
N CYS A 267 13.17 -9.34 9.74
CA CYS A 267 12.89 -9.79 8.37
C CYS A 267 14.06 -10.57 7.78
N GLN A 268 13.76 -11.74 7.21
CA GLN A 268 14.71 -12.65 6.58
C GLN A 268 14.39 -12.92 5.10
N CYS A 269 13.63 -12.03 4.45
CA CYS A 269 13.27 -12.19 3.04
C CYS A 269 14.51 -12.14 2.11
N PRO A 270 14.39 -12.49 0.82
CA PRO A 270 15.52 -12.49 -0.13
C PRO A 270 16.26 -11.15 -0.28
N ARG A 271 15.65 -10.01 0.07
CA ARG A 271 16.36 -8.72 0.10
C ARG A 271 17.13 -8.49 1.40
N CYS A 272 16.71 -9.14 2.49
CA CYS A 272 17.33 -9.00 3.81
C CYS A 272 18.27 -10.14 4.21
N SER A 273 18.25 -11.28 3.50
CA SER A 273 19.05 -12.47 3.78
C SER A 273 19.84 -12.93 2.56
N SER A 274 21.09 -13.35 2.79
CA SER A 274 22.07 -13.73 1.77
C SER A 274 22.04 -15.20 1.35
N ASP A 275 21.09 -15.99 1.88
CA ASP A 275 21.22 -17.45 1.90
C ASP A 275 20.72 -18.17 0.63
N GLU A 276 20.28 -17.46 -0.41
CA GLU A 276 19.93 -18.05 -1.71
C GLU A 276 20.83 -17.58 -2.87
N PRO A 277 21.06 -18.42 -3.91
CA PRO A 277 21.96 -18.14 -5.02
C PRO A 277 21.68 -16.82 -5.77
N HIS A 278 20.40 -16.40 -5.81
CA HIS A 278 19.97 -15.12 -6.38
C HIS A 278 19.49 -14.10 -5.33
N SER A 279 19.40 -14.44 -4.03
CA SER A 279 19.09 -13.43 -3.00
C SER A 279 20.25 -12.49 -2.76
N GLY A 280 21.49 -12.97 -3.00
CA GLY A 280 22.70 -12.15 -2.90
C GLY A 280 22.60 -10.83 -3.67
N ILE A 281 21.98 -10.80 -4.85
CA ILE A 281 21.85 -9.56 -5.61
C ILE A 281 20.87 -8.57 -5.01
N LEU A 282 19.74 -9.05 -4.48
CA LEU A 282 18.76 -8.19 -3.85
C LEU A 282 19.30 -7.61 -2.54
N THR A 283 20.15 -8.36 -1.82
CA THR A 283 20.88 -7.80 -0.67
C THR A 283 21.89 -6.73 -1.07
N LYS A 284 22.50 -6.84 -2.26
CA LYS A 284 23.44 -5.84 -2.81
C LYS A 284 22.76 -4.52 -3.17
N ILE A 285 21.45 -4.50 -3.46
CA ILE A 285 20.69 -3.25 -3.64
C ILE A 285 20.86 -2.35 -2.41
N ASP A 286 20.80 -2.93 -1.20
CA ASP A 286 20.94 -2.17 0.04
C ASP A 286 22.40 -1.72 0.29
N GLN A 287 23.39 -2.22 -0.47
CA GLN A 287 24.78 -1.68 -0.45
C GLN A 287 24.91 -0.43 -1.34
N LEU A 288 24.04 -0.29 -2.34
CA LEU A 288 23.98 0.87 -3.23
C LEU A 288 23.12 2.00 -2.65
N ILE A 289 22.43 1.76 -1.54
CA ILE A 289 21.46 2.70 -0.96
C ILE A 289 21.88 3.04 0.46
N GLU A 290 22.35 4.26 0.65
CA GLU A 290 22.72 4.79 1.96
C GLU A 290 21.64 5.74 2.51
N GLY A 291 21.57 5.82 3.84
CA GLY A 291 20.56 6.61 4.54
C GLY A 291 20.83 8.12 4.48
N GLU A 292 22.07 8.54 4.76
CA GLU A 292 22.48 9.96 4.78
C GLU A 292 23.67 10.20 3.87
N GLU A 293 23.69 11.37 3.22
CA GLU A 293 24.76 11.82 2.34
C GLU A 293 25.91 12.37 3.21
N CYS A 294 27.12 11.82 3.09
CA CYS A 294 28.28 12.34 3.81
C CYS A 294 28.91 13.52 3.04
N GLU A 295 29.19 14.65 3.69
CA GLU A 295 29.77 15.84 3.04
C GLU A 295 31.16 15.57 2.38
N THR A 296 31.80 14.45 2.70
CA THR A 296 33.14 14.07 2.23
C THR A 296 33.15 13.24 0.93
N THR A 297 32.01 12.74 0.45
CA THR A 297 31.90 11.93 -0.78
C THR A 297 31.37 12.75 -1.97
N LYS A 298 31.95 13.93 -2.21
CA LYS A 298 31.79 14.62 -3.51
C LYS A 298 32.73 14.01 -4.55
N GLN A 299 32.55 12.74 -4.87
CA GLN A 299 33.00 12.24 -6.16
C GLN A 299 31.89 12.50 -7.16
N GLY A 300 32.20 13.22 -8.24
CA GLY A 300 31.26 13.49 -9.32
C GLY A 300 30.85 12.19 -10.00
N SER A 301 29.88 11.49 -9.43
CA SER A 301 29.19 10.43 -10.14
C SER A 301 28.43 11.07 -11.29
N ASN A 302 28.64 10.56 -12.51
CA ASN A 302 27.87 10.98 -13.65
C ASN A 302 26.45 10.40 -13.54
N ASN A 303 25.63 11.03 -12.68
CA ASN A 303 24.27 10.60 -12.38
C ASN A 303 23.43 10.47 -13.65
N GLU A 304 23.73 11.25 -14.70
CA GLU A 304 23.04 11.18 -15.98
C GLU A 304 23.39 9.91 -16.76
N GLU A 305 24.67 9.55 -16.88
CA GLU A 305 25.11 8.30 -17.51
C GLU A 305 24.54 7.08 -16.79
N ILE A 306 24.56 7.08 -15.46
CA ILE A 306 24.05 5.97 -14.64
C ILE A 306 22.53 5.87 -14.73
N THR A 307 21.83 7.00 -14.69
CA THR A 307 20.38 7.03 -14.94
C THR A 307 20.06 6.44 -16.30
N THR A 308 20.82 6.82 -17.32
CA THR A 308 20.65 6.31 -18.70
C THR A 308 20.92 4.81 -18.78
N LEU A 309 21.99 4.33 -18.14
CA LEU A 309 22.32 2.91 -18.04
C LEU A 309 21.17 2.11 -17.42
N ILE A 310 20.65 2.56 -16.28
CA ILE A 310 19.56 1.86 -15.56
C ILE A 310 18.28 1.85 -16.41
N LEU A 311 17.88 3.01 -16.93
CA LEU A 311 16.61 3.13 -17.66
C LEU A 311 16.64 2.33 -18.97
N SER A 312 17.73 2.42 -19.74
CA SER A 312 17.87 1.69 -21.01
C SER A 312 17.81 0.17 -20.83
N ASN A 313 18.26 -0.35 -19.69
CA ASN A 313 18.25 -1.77 -19.39
C ASN A 313 16.95 -2.23 -18.71
N LEU A 314 16.38 -1.48 -17.75
CA LEU A 314 15.23 -1.95 -16.95
C LEU A 314 13.86 -1.53 -17.50
N LEU A 315 13.75 -0.34 -18.11
CA LEU A 315 12.47 0.16 -18.62
C LEU A 315 11.84 -0.78 -19.68
N PRO A 316 12.60 -1.39 -20.62
CA PRO A 316 12.03 -2.34 -21.59
C PRO A 316 11.33 -3.54 -20.94
N HIS A 317 11.74 -3.97 -19.74
CA HIS A 317 11.09 -5.08 -19.03
C HIS A 317 9.70 -4.73 -18.51
N LEU A 318 9.39 -3.44 -18.34
CA LEU A 318 8.03 -3.00 -18.02
C LEU A 318 7.13 -3.07 -19.25
N LYS A 319 7.66 -2.65 -20.41
CA LYS A 319 6.93 -2.59 -21.68
C LYS A 319 6.72 -3.97 -22.30
N ASN A 320 7.75 -4.81 -22.31
CA ASN A 320 7.76 -6.11 -22.98
C ASN A 320 7.32 -7.22 -22.01
N ASN A 321 6.80 -8.34 -22.52
CA ASN A 321 6.42 -9.49 -21.68
C ASN A 321 7.67 -10.30 -21.31
N THR A 322 8.58 -9.68 -20.58
CA THR A 322 9.82 -10.31 -20.12
C THR A 322 9.55 -11.21 -18.93
N THR A 323 10.32 -12.30 -18.81
CA THR A 323 10.17 -13.20 -17.65
C THR A 323 10.70 -12.53 -16.39
N LYS A 324 10.31 -13.05 -15.22
CA LYS A 324 10.88 -12.62 -13.94
C LYS A 324 12.41 -12.81 -13.92
N THR A 325 12.88 -13.91 -14.48
CA THR A 325 14.31 -14.25 -14.55
C THR A 325 15.08 -13.24 -15.39
N ASP A 326 14.59 -12.85 -16.57
CA ASP A 326 15.26 -11.87 -17.42
C ASP A 326 15.42 -10.53 -16.70
N TYR A 327 14.37 -10.07 -16.00
CA TYR A 327 14.43 -8.83 -15.23
C TYR A 327 15.46 -8.90 -14.10
N ILE A 328 15.53 -10.04 -13.38
CA ILE A 328 16.51 -10.24 -12.31
C ILE A 328 17.94 -10.28 -12.86
N ASN A 329 18.16 -10.86 -14.04
CA ASN A 329 19.48 -10.89 -14.69
C ASN A 329 19.94 -9.48 -15.07
N SER A 330 19.09 -8.67 -15.70
CA SER A 330 19.42 -7.28 -16.02
C SER A 330 19.66 -6.45 -14.76
N LEU A 331 18.89 -6.69 -13.69
CA LEU A 331 19.11 -6.06 -12.40
C LEU A 331 20.49 -6.45 -11.82
N TYR A 332 20.91 -7.71 -12.00
CA TYR A 332 22.22 -8.19 -11.56
C TYR A 332 23.39 -7.51 -12.28
N GLU A 333 23.31 -7.40 -13.60
CA GLU A 333 24.34 -6.74 -14.41
C GLU A 333 24.51 -5.29 -13.96
N ILE A 334 23.41 -4.55 -13.83
CA ILE A 334 23.41 -3.15 -13.40
C ILE A 334 24.01 -3.01 -12.00
N ILE A 335 23.52 -3.77 -11.02
CA ILE A 335 24.01 -3.65 -9.63
C ILE A 335 25.51 -3.99 -9.56
N SER A 336 25.97 -4.97 -10.33
CA SER A 336 27.39 -5.33 -10.37
C SER A 336 28.23 -4.18 -10.93
N THR A 337 27.80 -3.56 -12.04
CA THR A 337 28.46 -2.38 -12.60
C THR A 337 28.49 -1.20 -11.63
N LEU A 338 27.39 -0.92 -10.92
CA LEU A 338 27.32 0.18 -9.98
C LEU A 338 28.23 -0.03 -8.76
N LEU A 339 28.33 -1.26 -8.28
CA LEU A 339 29.26 -1.62 -7.20
C LEU A 339 30.72 -1.48 -7.65
N GLU A 340 31.07 -1.91 -8.86
CA GLU A 340 32.41 -1.74 -9.42
C GLU A 340 32.81 -0.27 -9.57
N GLN A 341 31.83 0.59 -9.89
CA GLN A 341 32.01 2.04 -9.99
C GLN A 341 31.95 2.78 -8.64
N ASN A 342 31.70 2.07 -7.53
CA ASN A 342 31.41 2.66 -6.21
C ASN A 342 30.30 3.74 -6.27
N HIS A 343 29.30 3.54 -7.12
CA HIS A 343 28.19 4.48 -7.24
C HIS A 343 27.14 4.22 -6.16
N LEU A 344 26.80 5.27 -5.40
CA LEU A 344 25.83 5.19 -4.31
C LEU A 344 24.63 6.11 -4.58
N PHE A 345 23.46 5.65 -4.16
CA PHE A 345 22.24 6.44 -4.09
C PHE A 345 21.92 6.73 -2.62
N TYR A 346 21.46 7.94 -2.35
CA TYR A 346 21.09 8.36 -1.00
C TYR A 346 19.58 8.55 -0.90
N ILE A 347 18.95 7.95 0.12
CA ILE A 347 17.50 8.05 0.34
C ILE A 347 17.10 9.50 0.72
N SER A 348 17.94 10.18 1.49
CA SER A 348 17.78 11.61 1.79
C SER A 348 17.69 12.45 0.52
N SER A 349 18.53 12.14 -0.46
CA SER A 349 18.53 12.80 -1.77
C SER A 349 17.28 12.41 -2.56
N LEU A 350 16.81 11.16 -2.55
CA LEU A 350 15.57 10.76 -3.22
C LEU A 350 14.36 11.58 -2.74
N SER A 351 14.22 11.81 -1.44
CA SER A 351 13.13 12.62 -0.88
C SER A 351 13.21 14.08 -1.33
N SER A 352 14.41 14.66 -1.26
CA SER A 352 14.68 16.05 -1.67
C SER A 352 14.51 16.25 -3.18
N THR A 353 14.98 15.30 -3.99
CA THR A 353 14.82 15.28 -5.45
C THR A 353 13.36 15.10 -5.83
N THR A 354 12.59 14.27 -5.12
CA THR A 354 11.15 14.12 -5.34
C THR A 354 10.41 15.43 -5.09
N LYS A 355 10.74 16.13 -4.00
CA LYS A 355 10.17 17.47 -3.74
C LYS A 355 10.54 18.44 -4.85
N LEU A 356 11.82 18.51 -5.23
CA LEU A 356 12.28 19.41 -6.30
C LEU A 356 11.62 19.10 -7.64
N PHE A 357 11.38 17.82 -7.95
CA PHE A 357 10.67 17.38 -9.16
C PHE A 357 9.26 17.98 -9.23
N TYR A 358 8.49 17.90 -8.14
CA TYR A 358 7.17 18.52 -8.08
C TYR A 358 7.24 20.06 -8.08
N ASP A 359 8.21 20.66 -7.39
CA ASP A 359 8.42 22.12 -7.44
C ASP A 359 8.69 22.60 -8.89
N GLN A 360 9.48 21.85 -9.68
CA GLN A 360 9.72 22.18 -11.10
C GLN A 360 8.47 21.98 -11.97
N ILE A 361 7.62 20.98 -11.67
CA ILE A 361 6.32 20.79 -12.35
C ILE A 361 5.41 22.00 -12.11
N ASP A 362 5.31 22.46 -10.87
CA ASP A 362 4.47 23.62 -10.50
C ASP A 362 4.96 24.91 -11.18
N LEU A 363 6.29 25.05 -11.32
CA LEU A 363 6.93 26.12 -12.08
C LEU A 363 6.89 25.92 -13.61
N LYS A 364 6.31 24.82 -14.09
CA LYS A 364 6.22 24.44 -15.52
C LYS A 364 7.59 24.34 -16.22
N ARG A 365 8.63 23.95 -15.48
CA ARG A 365 10.00 23.79 -15.99
C ARG A 365 10.23 22.35 -16.44
N TRP A 366 9.55 21.98 -17.52
CA TRP A 366 9.42 20.59 -17.98
C TRP A 366 10.74 19.88 -18.27
N ASN A 367 11.71 20.56 -18.90
CA ASN A 367 13.04 19.97 -19.15
C ASN A 367 13.76 19.56 -17.84
N GLN A 368 13.67 20.39 -16.80
CA GLN A 368 14.25 20.07 -15.49
C GLN A 368 13.45 18.96 -14.80
N SER A 369 12.11 19.02 -14.89
CA SER A 369 11.23 17.97 -14.36
C SER A 369 11.52 16.61 -14.99
N THR A 370 11.70 16.50 -16.31
CA THR A 370 11.99 15.22 -16.97
C THR A 370 13.35 14.65 -16.54
N THR A 371 14.38 15.49 -16.38
CA THR A 371 15.69 15.07 -15.86
C THR A 371 15.59 14.53 -14.43
N LEU A 372 14.95 15.26 -13.51
CA LEU A 372 14.76 14.80 -12.13
C LEU A 372 13.88 13.54 -12.08
N GLY A 373 12.83 13.50 -12.88
CA GLY A 373 11.91 12.36 -12.96
C GLY A 373 12.59 11.09 -13.49
N LYS A 374 13.48 11.19 -14.47
CA LYS A 374 14.30 10.04 -14.92
C LYS A 374 15.18 9.49 -13.80
N TYR A 375 15.84 10.36 -13.04
CA TYR A 375 16.70 9.96 -11.92
C TYR A 375 15.90 9.30 -10.78
N ILE A 376 14.71 9.82 -10.45
CA ILE A 376 13.82 9.18 -9.47
C ILE A 376 13.39 7.79 -9.98
N LEU A 377 13.03 7.69 -11.27
CA LEU A 377 12.58 6.44 -11.88
C LEU A 377 13.67 5.37 -11.86
N SER A 378 14.93 5.71 -12.16
CA SER A 378 16.03 4.73 -12.12
C SER A 378 16.19 4.12 -10.73
N ILE A 379 16.11 4.94 -9.68
CA ILE A 379 16.15 4.46 -8.29
C ILE A 379 14.93 3.58 -7.99
N TYR A 380 13.73 3.98 -8.41
CA TYR A 380 12.51 3.19 -8.19
C TYR A 380 12.58 1.80 -8.84
N LEU A 381 13.15 1.68 -10.03
CA LEU A 381 13.30 0.38 -10.73
C LEU A 381 14.28 -0.56 -10.02
N LEU A 382 15.28 -0.03 -9.32
CA LEU A 382 16.19 -0.82 -8.50
C LEU A 382 15.49 -1.34 -7.23
N ILE A 383 14.79 -0.46 -6.53
CA ILE A 383 14.25 -0.74 -5.20
C ILE A 383 12.95 -1.55 -5.25
N TYR A 384 11.95 -1.03 -5.97
CA TYR A 384 10.61 -1.57 -5.94
C TYR A 384 10.50 -2.82 -6.82
N PRO A 385 9.59 -3.75 -6.50
CA PRO A 385 9.23 -4.83 -7.43
C PRO A 385 8.83 -4.28 -8.79
N ARG A 386 9.17 -5.01 -9.85
CA ARG A 386 8.99 -4.59 -11.26
C ARG A 386 7.63 -3.96 -11.54
N TYR A 387 6.55 -4.51 -10.98
CA TYR A 387 5.19 -4.03 -11.19
C TYR A 387 4.57 -3.35 -9.97
N HIS A 388 5.37 -2.63 -9.18
CA HIS A 388 4.87 -1.86 -8.05
C HIS A 388 4.05 -0.62 -8.51
N PRO A 389 2.93 -0.28 -7.85
CA PRO A 389 2.08 0.85 -8.26
C PRO A 389 2.80 2.20 -8.27
N ILE A 390 3.76 2.43 -7.36
CA ILE A 390 4.53 3.69 -7.33
C ILE A 390 5.33 3.94 -8.62
N ILE A 391 5.85 2.87 -9.24
CA ILE A 391 6.56 2.96 -10.54
C ILE A 391 5.57 3.43 -11.59
N ALA A 392 4.37 2.85 -11.61
CA ALA A 392 3.33 3.17 -12.58
C ALA A 392 2.86 4.63 -12.46
N LEU A 393 2.64 5.10 -11.23
CA LEU A 393 2.23 6.48 -10.96
C LEU A 393 3.34 7.48 -11.28
N HIS A 394 4.59 7.16 -10.96
CA HIS A 394 5.73 8.00 -11.33
C HIS A 394 5.93 8.07 -12.84
N LEU A 395 5.83 6.94 -13.55
CA LEU A 395 5.83 6.90 -15.02
C LEU A 395 4.69 7.75 -15.60
N PHE A 396 3.50 7.70 -15.01
CA PHE A 396 2.38 8.52 -15.47
C PHE A 396 2.67 10.02 -15.33
N THR A 397 3.20 10.45 -14.18
CA THR A 397 3.60 11.86 -13.96
C THR A 397 4.75 12.26 -14.87
N LEU A 398 5.76 11.41 -15.05
CA LEU A 398 6.89 11.66 -15.94
C LEU A 398 6.45 11.75 -17.40
N GLY A 399 5.53 10.89 -17.84
CA GLY A 399 4.94 10.93 -19.17
C GLY A 399 4.19 12.25 -19.43
N LYS A 400 3.47 12.78 -18.44
CA LYS A 400 2.88 14.13 -18.52
C LYS A 400 3.96 15.20 -18.64
N CYS A 401 5.08 15.09 -17.94
CA CYS A 401 6.18 16.06 -18.03
C CYS A 401 6.79 16.07 -19.43
N TYR A 402 7.07 14.89 -20.01
CA TYR A 402 7.56 14.78 -21.39
C TYR A 402 6.58 15.35 -22.39
N TRP A 403 5.28 15.05 -22.25
CA TRP A 403 4.28 15.56 -23.17
C TRP A 403 4.14 17.09 -23.12
N ASN A 404 4.37 17.70 -21.97
CA ASN A 404 4.35 19.17 -21.83
C ASN A 404 5.71 19.83 -22.17
N ASP A 405 6.79 19.09 -22.35
CA ASP A 405 8.10 19.65 -22.68
C ASP A 405 8.20 20.03 -24.16
N ILE A 406 7.70 21.23 -24.48
CA ILE A 406 7.72 21.82 -25.81
C ILE A 406 9.16 21.97 -26.34
N THR A 407 10.16 22.11 -25.46
CA THR A 407 11.55 22.34 -25.87
C THR A 407 12.17 21.12 -26.55
N GLY A 408 11.75 19.91 -26.16
CA GLY A 408 12.17 18.67 -26.81
C GLY A 408 11.36 18.30 -28.06
N GLY A 409 10.35 19.08 -28.41
CA GLY A 409 9.54 18.90 -29.62
C GLY A 409 8.96 17.49 -29.77
N PHE A 410 8.91 16.99 -31.01
CA PHE A 410 8.35 15.67 -31.32
C PHE A 410 9.06 14.51 -30.63
N GLU A 411 10.36 14.61 -30.36
CA GLU A 411 11.10 13.55 -29.66
C GLU A 411 10.64 13.43 -28.19
N SER A 412 10.34 14.56 -27.55
CA SER A 412 9.76 14.55 -26.20
C SER A 412 8.38 13.88 -26.18
N VAL A 413 7.54 14.14 -27.18
CA VAL A 413 6.21 13.50 -27.28
C VAL A 413 6.34 12.00 -27.54
N LYS A 414 7.31 11.56 -28.36
CA LYS A 414 7.60 10.12 -28.54
C LYS A 414 8.03 9.47 -27.24
N GLU A 415 8.88 10.12 -26.45
CA GLU A 415 9.28 9.61 -25.14
C GLU A 415 8.09 9.58 -24.17
N ALA A 416 7.22 10.59 -24.20
CA ALA A 416 5.97 10.58 -23.44
C ALA A 416 5.13 9.34 -23.75
N ILE A 417 4.94 9.01 -25.03
CA ILE A 417 4.20 7.82 -25.46
C ILE A 417 4.86 6.55 -24.90
N ASN A 418 6.19 6.43 -25.02
CA ASN A 418 6.93 5.27 -24.55
C ASN A 418 6.78 5.06 -23.02
N ILE A 419 6.95 6.13 -22.25
CA ILE A 419 6.82 6.13 -20.80
C ILE A 419 5.37 5.83 -20.37
N LEU A 420 4.38 6.42 -21.04
CA LEU A 420 2.96 6.20 -20.74
C LEU A 420 2.51 4.77 -21.10
N GLU A 421 3.08 4.15 -22.13
CA GLU A 421 2.83 2.73 -22.43
C GLU A 421 3.34 1.82 -21.31
N CYS A 422 4.50 2.15 -20.72
CA CYS A 422 5.00 1.46 -19.54
C CYS A 422 4.07 1.68 -18.34
N ALA A 423 3.66 2.93 -18.07
CA ALA A 423 2.72 3.26 -16.99
C ALA A 423 1.43 2.45 -17.11
N LYS A 424 0.81 2.47 -18.30
CA LYS A 424 -0.42 1.72 -18.60
C LYS A 424 -0.26 0.23 -18.31
N LYS A 425 0.86 -0.37 -18.69
CA LYS A 425 1.07 -1.81 -18.49
C LYS A 425 1.17 -2.16 -17.00
N VAL A 426 1.89 -1.39 -16.21
CA VAL A 426 1.98 -1.62 -14.77
C VAL A 426 0.65 -1.31 -14.07
N LEU A 427 -0.07 -0.26 -14.48
CA LEU A 427 -1.41 0.03 -13.97
C LEU A 427 -2.41 -1.09 -14.31
N ASN A 428 -2.33 -1.72 -15.48
CA ASN A 428 -3.19 -2.87 -15.80
C ASN A 428 -2.92 -4.11 -14.95
N ILE A 429 -1.78 -4.19 -14.28
CA ILE A 429 -1.46 -5.26 -13.31
C ILE A 429 -2.03 -4.88 -11.94
N THR A 430 -1.79 -3.65 -11.51
CA THR A 430 -2.09 -3.21 -10.14
C THR A 430 -3.52 -2.68 -9.98
N HIS A 431 -4.08 -1.98 -10.96
CA HIS A 431 -5.32 -1.18 -10.87
C HIS A 431 -6.51 -1.72 -11.70
N ASN A 432 -6.41 -2.92 -12.30
CA ASN A 432 -7.47 -3.45 -13.20
C ASN A 432 -8.82 -3.82 -12.53
N GLU A 433 -8.97 -3.63 -11.22
CA GLU A 433 -10.17 -3.96 -10.44
C GLU A 433 -10.55 -2.83 -9.48
N GLY A 434 -11.85 -2.64 -9.25
CA GLY A 434 -12.39 -1.49 -8.53
C GLY A 434 -12.63 -0.28 -9.42
N ASP A 435 -13.68 0.49 -9.14
CA ASP A 435 -14.06 1.63 -9.98
C ASP A 435 -13.02 2.77 -9.88
N GLU A 436 -12.65 3.14 -8.65
CA GLU A 436 -11.68 4.22 -8.38
C GLU A 436 -10.27 3.91 -8.93
N ASN A 437 -9.91 2.63 -9.03
CA ASN A 437 -8.63 2.20 -9.59
C ASN A 437 -8.61 2.29 -11.12
N LYS A 438 -9.72 1.94 -11.77
CA LYS A 438 -9.83 1.98 -13.23
C LYS A 438 -9.80 3.40 -13.79
N ASP A 439 -10.14 4.40 -12.98
CA ASP A 439 -10.08 5.81 -13.38
C ASP A 439 -8.66 6.26 -13.74
N VAL A 440 -7.64 5.82 -12.99
CA VAL A 440 -6.23 6.15 -13.31
C VAL A 440 -5.82 5.53 -14.64
N ILE A 441 -6.21 4.27 -14.90
CA ILE A 441 -5.97 3.60 -16.19
C ILE A 441 -6.63 4.38 -17.34
N LYS A 442 -7.86 4.86 -17.13
CA LYS A 442 -8.57 5.68 -18.12
C LYS A 442 -7.81 6.97 -18.41
N GLN A 443 -7.36 7.69 -17.39
CA GLN A 443 -6.58 8.93 -17.57
C GLN A 443 -5.29 8.70 -18.36
N VAL A 444 -4.57 7.58 -18.12
CA VAL A 444 -3.38 7.24 -18.91
C VAL A 444 -3.74 6.94 -20.36
N ASN A 445 -4.83 6.22 -20.61
CA ASN A 445 -5.29 5.93 -21.97
C ASN A 445 -5.68 7.20 -22.74
N ASP A 446 -6.42 8.10 -22.10
CA ASP A 446 -6.84 9.36 -22.71
C ASP A 446 -5.61 10.20 -23.09
N LEU A 447 -4.62 10.27 -22.20
CA LEU A 447 -3.35 10.96 -22.47
C LEU A 447 -2.55 10.32 -23.60
N LEU A 448 -2.47 8.98 -23.64
CA LEU A 448 -1.82 8.24 -24.72
C LEU A 448 -2.46 8.52 -26.08
N ILE A 449 -3.79 8.59 -26.14
CA ILE A 449 -4.52 8.89 -27.38
C ILE A 449 -4.17 10.31 -27.85
N MET A 450 -4.14 11.28 -26.93
CA MET A 450 -3.77 12.66 -27.26
C MET A 450 -2.34 12.77 -27.78
N ALA A 451 -1.36 12.20 -27.06
CA ALA A 451 0.04 12.24 -27.46
C ALA A 451 0.29 11.53 -28.81
N LYS A 452 -0.37 10.38 -29.06
CA LYS A 452 -0.25 9.65 -30.35
C LYS A 452 -0.80 10.44 -31.53
N LYS A 453 -1.89 11.20 -31.32
CA LYS A 453 -2.44 12.08 -32.36
C LYS A 453 -1.45 13.18 -32.71
N GLU A 454 -0.80 13.78 -31.73
CA GLU A 454 0.15 14.88 -31.93
C GLU A 454 1.37 14.48 -32.77
N VAL A 455 1.88 13.25 -32.63
CA VAL A 455 3.00 12.75 -33.46
C VAL A 455 2.54 12.32 -34.87
N SER A 456 1.24 12.12 -35.08
CA SER A 456 0.69 11.69 -36.37
C SER A 456 0.37 12.84 -37.33
N TYR A 457 0.39 14.09 -36.84
CA TYR A 457 0.31 15.33 -37.63
C TYR A 457 1.71 15.89 -37.84
#